data_AF-I0HCV8-F1
#
_entry.id   AF-I0HCV8-F1
#
_cell.length_a   1.000
_cell.length_b   1.000
_cell.length_c   1.000
_cell.angle_alpha   90.00
_cell.angle_beta   90.00
_cell.angle_gamma   90.00
#
_symmetry.space_group_name_H-M   'P 1'
#
loop_
_entity.id
_entity.type
_entity.pdbx_description
1 polymer ?
#
loop_
_entity_poly.entity_id
_entity_poly.type
_entity_poly.pdbx_seq_one_letter_code
_entity_poly.pdbx_strand_id
1 'polypeptide(L)'
;MALVGIVLVSHSGTLADGVRDLLRQVATEEVRVEPAGGLPGGGLGTDAELIAAAIGRAETGAGVLVLADLGSAVLTTRTVIDDLDPGPILVDAPFVEGAVAAAVLASTGADLETVAAAAREARDVPKF
;
A
#
# COMPACT_ATOMS: atom_id res chain seq x y z
N MET A 1 2.85 11.18 -16.85
CA MET A 1 1.57 11.24 -16.09
C MET A 1 1.86 10.85 -14.66
N ALA A 2 1.14 11.40 -13.69
CA ALA A 2 1.20 10.88 -12.32
C ALA A 2 0.61 9.47 -12.28
N LEU A 3 1.19 8.59 -11.44
CA LEU A 3 0.71 7.22 -11.22
C LEU A 3 0.23 7.09 -9.78
N VAL A 4 -0.71 6.17 -9.55
CA VAL A 4 -1.19 5.83 -8.22
C VAL A 4 -0.01 5.38 -7.36
N GLY A 5 0.17 6.02 -6.21
CA GLY A 5 1.14 5.61 -5.19
C GLY A 5 0.62 4.43 -4.37
N ILE A 6 1.52 3.61 -3.85
CA ILE A 6 1.18 2.45 -3.02
C ILE A 6 1.87 2.58 -1.67
N VAL A 7 1.10 2.42 -0.59
CA VAL A 7 1.62 2.34 0.78
C VAL A 7 1.40 0.94 1.34
N LEU A 8 2.46 0.36 1.90
CA LEU A 8 2.46 -0.97 2.49
C LEU A 8 2.55 -0.86 4.01
N VAL A 9 1.43 -0.99 4.70
CA VAL A 9 1.35 -0.93 6.16
C VAL A 9 1.46 -2.33 6.75
N SER A 10 2.47 -2.56 7.60
CA SER A 10 2.63 -3.87 8.25
C SER A 10 3.07 -3.74 9.69
N HIS A 11 2.82 -4.78 10.48
CA HIS A 11 3.47 -4.93 11.78
C HIS A 11 4.98 -5.11 11.66
N SER A 12 5.47 -5.58 10.52
CA SER A 12 6.89 -5.86 10.30
C SER A 12 7.46 -4.93 9.23
N GLY A 13 8.46 -4.14 9.62
CA GLY A 13 9.28 -3.38 8.66
C GLY A 13 9.88 -4.29 7.59
N THR A 14 10.45 -5.44 8.00
CA THR A 14 11.03 -6.44 7.11
C THR A 14 10.02 -6.99 6.09
N LEU A 15 8.77 -7.25 6.50
CA LEU A 15 7.74 -7.71 5.58
C LEU A 15 7.36 -6.63 4.57
N ALA A 16 7.09 -5.39 5.03
CA ALA A 16 6.74 -4.28 4.16
C ALA A 16 7.87 -3.96 3.16
N ASP A 17 9.13 -3.95 3.62
CA ASP A 17 10.31 -3.77 2.76
C ASP A 17 10.45 -4.92 1.75
N GLY A 18 10.27 -6.16 2.19
CA GLY A 18 10.35 -7.34 1.30
C GLY A 18 9.27 -7.32 0.22
N VAL A 19 8.05 -6.90 0.55
CA VAL A 19 6.97 -6.72 -0.44
C VAL A 19 7.32 -5.58 -1.39
N ARG A 20 7.82 -4.43 -0.92
CA ARG A 20 8.31 -3.35 -1.80
C ARG A 20 9.37 -3.87 -2.78
N ASP A 21 10.33 -4.66 -2.30
CA ASP A 21 11.40 -5.17 -3.14
C ASP A 21 10.89 -6.16 -4.19
N LEU A 22 9.86 -6.96 -3.87
CA LEU A 22 9.12 -7.75 -4.86
C LEU A 22 8.41 -6.86 -5.89
N LEU A 23 7.72 -5.81 -5.45
CA LEU A 23 6.98 -4.90 -6.32
C LEU A 23 7.88 -4.19 -7.33
N ARG A 24 9.12 -3.86 -6.95
CA ARG A 24 10.14 -3.31 -7.86
C ARG A 24 10.53 -4.23 -9.02
N GLN A 25 10.26 -5.53 -8.92
CA GLN A 25 10.54 -6.49 -10.01
C GLN A 25 9.41 -6.57 -11.04
N VAL A 26 8.21 -6.07 -10.70
CA VAL A 26 6.99 -6.24 -11.51
C VAL A 26 6.37 -4.92 -11.95
N ALA A 27 6.59 -3.85 -11.19
CA ALA A 27 6.13 -2.51 -11.50
C ALA A 27 7.23 -1.71 -12.22
N THR A 28 6.82 -0.67 -12.94
CA THR A 28 7.72 0.33 -13.50
C THR A 28 8.31 1.22 -12.38
N GLU A 29 9.49 1.78 -12.60
CA GLU A 29 10.21 2.62 -11.61
C GLU A 29 9.44 3.89 -11.21
N GLU A 30 8.46 4.31 -12.03
CA GLU A 30 7.63 5.48 -11.76
C GLU A 30 6.55 5.25 -10.70
N VAL A 31 6.18 3.99 -10.39
CA VAL A 31 5.22 3.68 -9.32
C VAL A 31 5.91 3.82 -7.97
N ARG A 32 5.49 4.80 -7.17
CA ARG A 32 6.00 4.98 -5.82
C ARG A 32 5.43 3.93 -4.88
N VAL A 33 6.30 3.14 -4.26
CA VAL A 33 5.94 2.11 -3.28
C VAL A 33 6.63 2.43 -1.95
N GLU A 34 5.84 2.84 -0.97
CA GLU A 34 6.30 3.35 0.33
C GLU A 34 5.91 2.40 1.47
N PRO A 35 6.88 1.76 2.14
CA PRO A 35 6.58 0.92 3.29
C PRO A 35 6.40 1.76 4.55
N ALA A 36 5.46 1.31 5.38
CA ALA A 36 5.17 1.81 6.72
C ALA A 36 5.02 0.61 7.65
N GLY A 37 6.16 -0.01 8.00
CA GLY A 37 6.18 -1.26 8.77
C GLY A 37 6.94 -1.15 10.08
N GLY A 38 6.38 -1.74 11.15
CA GLY A 38 7.04 -1.80 12.46
C GLY A 38 6.94 -0.53 13.30
N LEU A 39 7.65 -0.54 14.42
CA LEU A 39 7.82 0.60 15.31
C LEU A 39 9.16 1.29 15.07
N PRO A 40 9.30 2.57 15.45
CA PRO A 40 10.60 3.21 15.57
C PRO A 40 11.56 2.35 16.41
N GLY A 41 12.74 2.06 15.87
CA GLY A 41 13.72 1.16 16.50
C GLY A 41 13.63 -0.31 16.10
N GLY A 42 12.74 -0.69 15.17
CA GLY A 42 12.78 -1.99 14.49
C GLY A 42 11.96 -3.13 15.13
N GLY A 43 11.11 -2.82 16.13
CA GLY A 43 10.19 -3.78 16.72
C GLY A 43 8.94 -4.02 15.86
N LEU A 44 8.22 -5.13 16.12
CA LEU A 44 6.92 -5.35 15.51
C LEU A 44 5.87 -4.40 16.09
N GLY A 45 5.04 -3.84 15.22
CA GLY A 45 3.95 -2.94 15.59
C GLY A 45 3.57 -2.01 14.46
N THR A 46 2.65 -1.09 14.72
CA THR A 46 2.17 -0.12 13.75
C THR A 46 2.29 1.28 14.30
N ASP A 47 2.88 2.18 13.52
CA ASP A 47 3.13 3.55 13.91
C ASP A 47 2.38 4.52 12.98
N ALA A 48 1.55 5.39 13.55
CA ALA A 48 0.70 6.31 12.81
C ALA A 48 1.51 7.39 12.06
N GLU A 49 2.63 7.85 12.62
CA GLU A 49 3.48 8.85 11.99
C GLU A 49 4.20 8.26 10.78
N LEU A 50 4.67 7.01 10.86
CA LEU A 50 5.24 6.29 9.71
C LEU A 50 4.22 6.13 8.58
N ILE A 51 2.96 5.80 8.90
CA ILE A 51 1.88 5.68 7.91
C ILE A 51 1.63 7.02 7.23
N ALA A 52 1.41 8.10 8.00
CA ALA A 52 1.15 9.42 7.46
C ALA A 52 2.31 9.91 6.57
N ALA A 53 3.55 9.70 7.02
CA ALA A 53 4.74 10.05 6.25
C ALA A 53 4.85 9.23 4.95
N ALA A 54 4.53 7.94 4.97
CA ALA A 54 4.53 7.09 3.78
C ALA A 54 3.47 7.53 2.76
N ILE A 55 2.26 7.86 3.20
CA ILE A 55 1.20 8.42 2.35
C ILE A 55 1.68 9.70 1.67
N GLY A 56 2.27 10.63 2.43
CA GLY A 56 2.80 11.88 1.87
C GLY A 56 3.91 11.70 0.84
N ARG A 57 4.75 10.67 0.96
CA ARG A 57 5.79 10.34 -0.03
C ARG A 57 5.22 9.67 -1.29
N ALA A 58 4.20 8.83 -1.12
CA ALA A 58 3.56 8.09 -2.19
C ALA A 58 2.68 8.99 -3.09
N GLU A 59 2.08 10.04 -2.55
CA GLU A 59 1.19 10.94 -3.30
C GLU A 59 1.96 11.72 -4.39
N THR A 60 1.47 11.62 -5.64
CA THR A 60 2.08 12.25 -6.82
C THR A 60 1.09 13.05 -7.69
N GLY A 61 -0.18 13.14 -7.27
CA GLY A 61 -1.29 13.79 -7.96
C GLY A 61 -2.32 12.82 -8.55
N ALA A 62 -2.13 11.51 -8.42
CA ALA A 62 -3.06 10.48 -8.91
C ALA A 62 -3.73 9.67 -7.77
N GLY A 63 -3.49 10.06 -6.51
CA GLY A 63 -4.01 9.36 -5.34
C GLY A 63 -3.11 8.23 -4.84
N VAL A 64 -3.45 7.69 -3.68
CA VAL A 64 -2.68 6.65 -2.99
C VAL A 64 -3.58 5.48 -2.60
N LEU A 65 -3.13 4.28 -2.92
CA LEU A 65 -3.68 3.03 -2.43
C LEU A 65 -2.89 2.54 -1.21
N VAL A 66 -3.58 2.19 -0.13
CA VAL A 66 -2.98 1.67 1.09
C VAL A 66 -3.41 0.21 1.29
N LEU A 67 -2.44 -0.68 1.48
CA LEU A 67 -2.67 -2.05 1.92
C LEU A 67 -2.14 -2.23 3.34
N ALA A 68 -2.92 -2.88 4.19
CA ALA A 68 -2.54 -3.20 5.57
C ALA A 68 -2.60 -4.71 5.81
N ASP A 69 -1.71 -5.24 6.65
CA ASP A 69 -1.60 -6.69 6.86
C ASP A 69 -2.68 -7.29 7.77
N LEU A 70 -2.68 -6.92 9.05
CA LEU A 70 -3.48 -7.52 10.12
C LEU A 70 -4.29 -6.46 10.86
N GLY A 71 -5.31 -6.90 11.59
CA GLY A 71 -6.38 -6.04 12.12
C GLY A 71 -5.94 -4.74 12.81
N SER A 72 -4.94 -4.76 13.69
CA SER A 72 -4.46 -3.52 14.34
C SER A 72 -3.82 -2.53 13.36
N ALA A 73 -3.12 -3.01 12.34
CA ALA A 73 -2.57 -2.14 11.30
C ALA A 73 -3.68 -1.49 10.47
N VAL A 74 -4.74 -2.25 10.16
CA VAL A 74 -5.94 -1.74 9.49
C VAL A 74 -6.61 -0.65 10.31
N LEU A 75 -6.81 -0.88 11.61
CA LEU A 75 -7.46 0.09 12.51
C LEU A 75 -6.65 1.39 12.63
N THR A 76 -5.34 1.29 12.87
CA THR A 76 -4.46 2.47 12.94
C THR A 76 -4.46 3.23 11.61
N THR A 77 -4.42 2.51 10.48
CA THR A 77 -4.47 3.13 9.15
C THR A 77 -5.79 3.89 8.94
N ARG A 78 -6.94 3.32 9.33
CA ARG A 78 -8.24 4.02 9.24
C ARG A 78 -8.22 5.34 10.00
N THR A 79 -7.73 5.34 11.23
CA THR A 79 -7.61 6.57 12.02
C THR A 79 -6.74 7.61 11.32
N VAL A 80 -5.62 7.21 10.72
CA VAL A 80 -4.72 8.14 10.01
C VAL A 80 -5.37 8.73 8.76
N ILE A 81 -6.11 7.93 7.98
CA ILE A 81 -6.70 8.39 6.72
C ILE A 81 -7.98 9.21 6.93
N ASP A 82 -8.69 9.02 8.04
CA ASP A 82 -9.90 9.79 8.38
C ASP A 82 -9.60 11.30 8.53
N ASP A 83 -8.34 11.66 8.82
CA ASP A 83 -7.87 13.04 8.93
C ASP A 83 -7.41 13.66 7.58
N LEU A 84 -7.49 12.93 6.46
CA LEU A 84 -6.99 13.36 5.14
C LEU A 84 -8.13 13.59 4.12
N ASP A 85 -8.10 14.71 3.40
CA ASP A 85 -9.06 15.04 2.33
C ASP A 85 -8.39 15.75 1.12
N PRO A 86 -8.45 15.19 -0.12
CA PRO A 86 -8.97 13.85 -0.44
C PRO A 86 -8.08 12.78 0.18
N GLY A 87 -8.72 11.80 0.83
CA GLY A 87 -8.01 10.71 1.49
C GLY A 87 -7.59 9.59 0.53
N PRO A 88 -6.56 8.81 0.88
CA PRO A 88 -6.19 7.61 0.15
C PRO A 88 -7.26 6.51 0.29
N ILE A 89 -7.22 5.49 -0.59
CA ILE A 89 -8.07 4.29 -0.44
C ILE A 89 -7.34 3.23 0.38
N LEU A 90 -7.87 2.90 1.56
CA LEU A 90 -7.50 1.67 2.26
C LEU A 90 -8.27 0.49 1.67
N VAL A 91 -7.55 -0.42 0.99
CA VAL A 91 -8.17 -1.55 0.30
C VAL A 91 -8.16 -2.83 1.15
N ASP A 92 -9.30 -3.52 1.18
CA ASP A 92 -9.44 -4.83 1.81
C ASP A 92 -8.97 -5.94 0.83
N ALA A 93 -7.67 -6.20 0.84
CA ALA A 93 -7.00 -7.15 -0.06
C ALA A 93 -5.92 -7.96 0.70
N PRO A 94 -5.55 -9.16 0.23
CA PRO A 94 -4.37 -9.87 0.73
C PRO A 94 -3.12 -9.01 0.57
N PHE A 95 -2.33 -8.88 1.63
CA PHE A 95 -1.24 -7.90 1.70
C PHE A 95 -0.22 -8.02 0.56
N VAL A 96 0.24 -9.24 0.24
CA VAL A 96 1.26 -9.45 -0.80
C VAL A 96 0.63 -9.51 -2.18
N GLU A 97 -0.30 -10.43 -2.40
CA GLU A 97 -0.92 -10.67 -3.71
C GLU A 97 -1.68 -9.44 -4.21
N GLY A 98 -2.40 -8.75 -3.32
CA GLY A 98 -3.09 -7.50 -3.65
C GLY A 98 -2.14 -6.36 -3.99
N ALA A 99 -1.00 -6.26 -3.29
CA ALA A 99 0.02 -5.25 -3.58
C ALA A 99 0.66 -5.48 -4.96
N VAL A 100 0.93 -6.74 -5.33
CA VAL A 100 1.45 -7.09 -6.66
C VAL A 100 0.44 -6.71 -7.75
N ALA A 101 -0.83 -7.10 -7.59
CA ALA A 101 -1.88 -6.76 -8.56
C ALA A 101 -2.06 -5.24 -8.71
N ALA A 102 -2.06 -4.51 -7.59
CA ALA A 102 -2.11 -3.05 -7.58
C ALA A 102 -0.92 -2.42 -8.32
N ALA A 103 0.30 -2.86 -8.02
CA ALA A 103 1.50 -2.26 -8.60
C ALA A 103 1.59 -2.48 -10.11
N VAL A 104 1.25 -3.69 -10.57
CA VAL A 104 1.17 -4.00 -12.02
C VAL A 104 0.15 -3.10 -12.70
N LEU A 105 -1.03 -2.91 -12.10
CA LEU A 105 -2.07 -2.11 -12.72
C LEU A 105 -1.76 -0.61 -12.67
N ALA A 106 -1.21 -0.10 -11.57
CA ALA A 106 -0.76 1.28 -11.43
C ALA A 106 0.29 1.65 -12.50
N SER A 107 1.19 0.73 -12.85
CA SER A 107 2.17 0.91 -13.93
C SER A 107 1.56 1.14 -15.31
N THR A 108 0.29 0.76 -15.52
CA THR A 108 -0.42 1.03 -16.78
C THR A 108 -1.02 2.43 -16.86
N GLY A 109 -0.99 3.20 -15.76
CA GLY A 109 -1.67 4.49 -15.66
C GLY A 109 -3.16 4.37 -15.34
N ALA A 110 -3.63 3.23 -14.85
CA ALA A 110 -5.00 3.06 -14.38
C ALA A 110 -5.32 3.99 -13.20
N ASP A 111 -6.58 4.39 -13.08
CA ASP A 111 -7.04 5.23 -11.98
C ASP A 111 -7.10 4.48 -10.64
N LEU A 112 -7.18 5.24 -9.55
CA LEU A 112 -7.10 4.73 -8.17
C LEU A 112 -8.16 3.65 -7.86
N GLU A 113 -9.40 3.81 -8.35
CA GLU A 113 -10.47 2.84 -8.13
C GLU A 113 -10.21 1.53 -8.90
N THR A 114 -9.73 1.62 -10.14
CA THR A 114 -9.38 0.46 -10.94
C THR A 114 -8.21 -0.29 -10.30
N VAL A 115 -7.20 0.42 -9.80
CA VAL A 115 -6.07 -0.18 -9.07
C VAL A 115 -6.54 -0.85 -7.77
N ALA A 116 -7.46 -0.22 -7.02
CA ALA A 116 -8.06 -0.81 -5.84
C ALA A 116 -8.89 -2.07 -6.16
N ALA A 117 -9.61 -2.09 -7.28
CA ALA A 117 -10.37 -3.27 -7.72
C ALA A 117 -9.46 -4.47 -7.99
N ALA A 118 -8.36 -4.29 -8.73
CA ALA A 118 -7.41 -5.37 -8.99
C ALA A 118 -6.78 -5.94 -7.70
N ALA A 119 -6.49 -5.07 -6.72
CA ALA A 119 -6.01 -5.52 -5.42
C ALA A 119 -7.04 -6.42 -4.71
N ARG A 120 -8.33 -6.05 -4.73
CA ARG A 120 -9.41 -6.85 -4.12
C ARG A 120 -9.57 -8.21 -4.81
N GLU A 121 -9.52 -8.24 -6.13
CA GLU A 121 -9.66 -9.46 -6.95
C GLU A 121 -8.57 -10.50 -6.63
N ALA A 122 -7.38 -10.07 -6.21
CA ALA A 122 -6.29 -10.97 -5.82
C ALA A 122 -6.68 -11.97 -4.70
N ARG A 123 -7.72 -11.68 -3.92
CA ARG A 123 -8.28 -12.58 -2.90
C ARG A 123 -8.75 -13.92 -3.47
N ASP A 124 -9.30 -13.89 -4.67
CA ASP A 124 -9.99 -15.03 -5.26
C ASP A 124 -9.14 -15.76 -6.30
N VAL A 125 -7.86 -15.39 -6.44
CA VAL A 125 -6.93 -15.99 -7.39
C VAL A 125 -6.38 -17.31 -6.82
N PRO A 126 -6.71 -18.47 -7.41
CA PRO A 126 -6.15 -19.74 -6.97
C PRO A 126 -4.68 -19.84 -7.38
N LYS A 127 -3.86 -20.49 -6.54
CA LYS A 127 -2.46 -20.79 -6.89
C LYS A 127 -2.33 -22.05 -7.77
N PHE A 128 -3.39 -22.85 -7.88
CA PHE A 128 -3.49 -24.10 -8.65
C PHE A 128 -4.93 -24.40 -9.03
#